data_AF-A0A497PVA3-F1
#
_entry.id   AF-A0A497PVA3-F1
#
_cell.length_a   1.000
_cell.length_b   1.000
_cell.length_c   1.000
_cell.angle_alpha   90.00
_cell.angle_beta   90.00
_cell.angle_gamma   90.00
#
_symmetry.space_group_name_H-M   'P 1'
#
loop_
_entity.id
_entity.type
_entity.pdbx_description
1 polymer ?
#
loop_
_entity_poly.entity_id
_entity_poly.type
_entity_poly.pdbx_seq_one_letter_code
_entity_poly.pdbx_strand_id
1 'polypeptide(L)'
;MHAKKAKGVTFWVLILLVLPFVLMPGASAWEAGDEAEVFGHTFAEEYWTNDSLYVSGTDGNGSLTASFVHVGEFEAFLIAFNEFNMTDGTQMIAPYQLFGMHYITPGNQEVFIGAVFAFLLVHNETFGSNNLPDVGNEPSWYVVPLASDNTWPEYTPAVEPIPATKLAENHYRFGMHYYNLTCRIVDANNPLGFWISLATPILQVVISELTIQYDIRIEDTGEVHAESLYTIGQVEKAKLWGVETDPQDIIGDSMEISAVHFLSVFASQYSVVGTTDGNEIEPPTSTTLMNDNVSIQVGARNERAFDIGFGRQYSLVNETTDTVVDDDLTAINTLLGVRLSDLILVLWQAPLSAWIFARMAYGLSSQLRNTYNTVGDMVTNVNTAFTNTHWWYAVTFPTWNGLRVQQDPVYVAYTNMALEGGGSNLLILGALLVGLLAVIIIVKRR
;
A
#
# COMPACT_ATOMS: atom_id res chain seq x y z
N MET A 1 -28.73 -36.65 -15.26
CA MET A 1 -27.47 -36.43 -14.51
C MET A 1 -26.76 -35.23 -15.13
N HIS A 2 -27.07 -34.02 -14.66
CA HIS A 2 -26.26 -32.85 -14.98
C HIS A 2 -25.02 -32.90 -14.08
N ALA A 3 -23.86 -33.23 -14.65
CA ALA A 3 -22.60 -33.09 -13.96
C ALA A 3 -22.43 -31.60 -13.61
N LYS A 4 -22.54 -31.27 -12.31
CA LYS A 4 -22.18 -29.96 -11.79
C LYS A 4 -20.73 -29.70 -12.23
N LYS A 5 -20.52 -28.65 -13.04
CA LYS A 5 -19.19 -28.09 -13.32
C LYS A 5 -18.62 -27.58 -11.99
N ALA A 6 -18.05 -28.47 -11.20
CA ALA A 6 -17.31 -28.10 -10.01
C ALA A 6 -16.02 -27.41 -10.44
N LYS A 7 -16.04 -26.07 -10.39
CA LYS A 7 -14.93 -25.21 -9.94
C LYS A 7 -13.54 -25.53 -10.51
N GLY A 8 -13.37 -25.26 -11.80
CA GLY A 8 -12.06 -24.82 -12.35
C GLY A 8 -11.72 -23.36 -11.99
N VAL A 9 -12.60 -22.67 -11.26
CA VAL A 9 -12.55 -21.25 -10.91
C VAL A 9 -11.25 -20.86 -10.21
N THR A 10 -10.69 -21.73 -9.35
CA THR A 10 -9.52 -21.39 -8.52
C THR A 10 -8.23 -21.22 -9.33
N PHE A 11 -8.04 -22.01 -10.39
CA PHE A 11 -6.89 -21.83 -11.29
C PHE A 11 -7.11 -20.67 -12.27
N TRP A 12 -8.38 -20.40 -12.61
CA TRP A 12 -8.77 -19.25 -13.43
C TRP A 12 -8.49 -17.92 -12.73
N VAL A 13 -8.78 -17.77 -11.43
CA VAL A 13 -8.47 -16.53 -10.69
C VAL A 13 -6.98 -16.17 -10.78
N LEU A 14 -6.08 -17.14 -10.58
CA LEU A 14 -4.64 -16.92 -10.72
C LEU A 14 -4.22 -16.65 -12.18
N ILE A 15 -4.84 -17.30 -13.17
CA ILE A 15 -4.57 -17.05 -14.60
C ILE A 15 -5.10 -15.67 -15.04
N LEU A 16 -6.26 -15.25 -14.57
CA LEU A 16 -6.92 -13.99 -14.90
C LEU A 16 -6.19 -12.79 -14.31
N LEU A 17 -5.60 -12.98 -13.13
CA LEU A 17 -4.70 -12.01 -12.53
C LEU A 17 -3.40 -11.86 -13.33
N VAL A 18 -2.98 -12.89 -14.07
CA VAL A 18 -1.75 -12.90 -14.90
C VAL A 18 -2.01 -12.56 -16.39
N LEU A 19 -3.26 -12.57 -16.85
CA LEU A 19 -3.63 -12.29 -18.25
C LEU A 19 -3.33 -10.85 -18.73
N PRO A 20 -3.48 -9.79 -17.92
CA PRO A 20 -3.09 -8.43 -18.30
C PRO A 20 -1.62 -8.35 -18.76
N PHE A 21 -0.75 -9.23 -18.29
CA PHE A 21 0.69 -9.24 -18.59
C PHE A 21 1.07 -9.71 -19.98
N VAL A 22 0.23 -10.52 -20.62
CA VAL A 22 0.48 -10.99 -21.99
C VAL A 22 0.08 -9.92 -23.02
N LEU A 23 -0.75 -8.96 -22.60
CA LEU A 23 -1.34 -7.94 -23.46
C LEU A 23 -0.76 -6.54 -23.25
N MET A 24 0.04 -6.35 -22.21
CA MET A 24 0.70 -5.07 -21.93
C MET A 24 1.93 -4.87 -22.84
N PRO A 25 2.13 -3.67 -23.42
CA PRO A 25 3.28 -3.39 -24.27
C PRO A 25 4.60 -3.67 -23.53
N GLY A 26 5.58 -4.19 -24.25
CA GLY A 26 6.87 -4.60 -23.70
C GLY A 26 7.57 -3.49 -22.92
N ALA A 27 8.48 -3.86 -22.00
CA ALA A 27 9.27 -2.94 -21.17
C ALA A 27 10.17 -1.97 -21.94
N SER A 28 10.21 -2.03 -23.27
CA SER A 28 10.96 -1.11 -24.12
C SER A 28 10.16 0.10 -24.60
N ALA A 29 8.88 0.23 -24.24
CA ALA A 29 7.94 1.16 -24.89
C ALA A 29 7.52 2.38 -24.06
N TRP A 30 8.20 2.69 -22.94
CA TRP A 30 7.87 3.87 -22.11
C TRP A 30 8.94 4.95 -22.25
N GLU A 31 8.55 6.12 -22.74
CA GLU A 31 9.30 7.37 -22.81
C GLU A 31 8.70 8.43 -21.87
N ALA A 32 9.47 9.47 -21.53
CA ALA A 32 8.94 10.58 -20.74
C ALA A 32 7.91 11.36 -21.57
N GLY A 33 6.73 11.63 -21.01
CA GLY A 33 5.57 12.19 -21.71
C GLY A 33 4.50 11.15 -22.02
N ASP A 34 4.82 9.86 -22.00
CA ASP A 34 3.85 8.78 -22.24
C ASP A 34 2.77 8.72 -21.16
N GLU A 35 3.03 9.29 -19.98
CA GLU A 35 2.04 9.42 -18.92
C GLU A 35 0.76 10.14 -19.40
N ALA A 36 0.87 11.10 -20.32
CA ALA A 36 -0.28 11.82 -20.86
C ALA A 36 -1.18 10.92 -21.71
N GLU A 37 -0.59 10.00 -22.48
CA GLU A 37 -1.34 9.03 -23.27
C GLU A 37 -1.90 7.91 -22.39
N VAL A 38 -1.13 7.46 -21.40
CA VAL A 38 -1.49 6.34 -20.54
C VAL A 38 -2.54 6.77 -19.51
N PHE A 39 -2.27 7.82 -18.74
CA PHE A 39 -3.12 8.26 -17.63
C PHE A 39 -4.07 9.39 -18.00
N GLY A 40 -3.88 10.06 -19.15
CA GLY A 40 -4.60 11.30 -19.46
C GLY A 40 -4.08 12.52 -18.71
N HIS A 41 -2.98 12.36 -17.96
CA HIS A 41 -2.38 13.35 -17.08
C HIS A 41 -0.86 13.31 -17.16
N THR A 42 -0.21 14.40 -16.79
CA THR A 42 1.25 14.53 -16.77
C THR A 42 1.80 14.48 -15.35
N PHE A 43 3.06 14.07 -15.19
CA PHE A 43 3.74 14.15 -13.90
C PHE A 43 4.12 15.60 -13.50
N ALA A 44 3.85 16.58 -14.37
CA ALA A 44 4.01 17.99 -14.05
C ALA A 44 2.79 18.60 -13.34
N GLU A 45 1.67 17.87 -13.28
CA GLU A 45 0.47 18.28 -12.56
C GLU A 45 0.64 17.98 -11.07
N GLU A 46 0.24 18.94 -10.23
CA GLU A 46 0.39 18.86 -8.77
C GLU A 46 -0.36 17.66 -8.16
N TYR A 47 -1.56 17.35 -8.66
CA TYR A 47 -2.30 16.16 -8.24
C TYR A 47 -3.37 15.80 -9.25
N TRP A 48 -3.66 14.50 -9.39
CA TRP A 48 -4.73 14.00 -10.24
C TRP A 48 -5.13 12.57 -9.88
N THR A 49 -6.33 12.20 -10.32
CA THR A 49 -6.79 10.80 -10.41
C THR A 49 -7.40 10.63 -11.78
N ASN A 50 -6.98 9.60 -12.49
CA ASN A 50 -7.53 9.32 -13.81
C ASN A 50 -8.94 8.73 -13.72
N ASP A 51 -9.70 8.82 -14.81
CA ASP A 51 -11.05 8.25 -14.86
C ASP A 51 -11.04 6.71 -14.74
N SER A 52 -10.13 6.04 -15.46
CA SER A 52 -9.81 4.60 -15.38
C SER A 52 -8.85 4.21 -16.52
N LEU A 53 -7.92 3.28 -16.27
CA LEU A 53 -7.09 2.63 -17.28
C LEU A 53 -7.75 1.32 -17.70
N TYR A 54 -8.26 1.27 -18.92
CA TYR A 54 -8.90 0.08 -19.45
C TYR A 54 -7.89 -0.85 -20.12
N VAL A 55 -7.88 -2.11 -19.68
CA VAL A 55 -7.07 -3.18 -20.26
C VAL A 55 -8.01 -4.19 -20.90
N SER A 56 -8.10 -4.17 -22.23
CA SER A 56 -8.91 -5.11 -22.98
C SER A 56 -8.13 -6.39 -23.29
N GLY A 57 -8.76 -7.55 -23.09
CA GLY A 57 -8.19 -8.85 -23.40
C GLY A 57 -9.16 -9.82 -24.04
N THR A 58 -8.63 -10.95 -24.50
CA THR A 58 -9.42 -11.99 -25.18
C THR A 58 -10.49 -12.61 -24.29
N ASP A 59 -10.24 -12.65 -22.98
CA ASP A 59 -11.08 -13.33 -22.00
C ASP A 59 -11.87 -12.37 -21.09
N GLY A 60 -11.67 -11.06 -21.23
CA GLY A 60 -12.32 -10.03 -20.43
C GLY A 60 -11.62 -8.68 -20.50
N ASN A 61 -12.21 -7.70 -19.83
CA ASN A 61 -11.67 -6.34 -19.72
C ASN A 61 -11.39 -6.03 -18.24
N GLY A 62 -10.20 -5.54 -17.94
CA GLY A 62 -9.83 -5.02 -16.63
C GLY A 62 -9.84 -3.50 -16.60
N SER A 63 -9.95 -2.94 -15.40
CA SER A 63 -9.75 -1.52 -15.14
C SER A 63 -8.82 -1.28 -13.95
N LEU A 64 -7.99 -0.24 -14.03
CA LEU A 64 -7.16 0.25 -12.94
C LEU A 64 -7.40 1.74 -12.70
N THR A 65 -7.26 2.19 -11.48
CA THR A 65 -7.15 3.61 -11.15
C THR A 65 -5.70 3.97 -10.84
N ALA A 66 -5.29 5.13 -11.32
CA ALA A 66 -4.04 5.79 -11.02
C ALA A 66 -4.33 7.14 -10.36
N SER A 67 -3.73 7.38 -9.19
CA SER A 67 -3.70 8.67 -8.51
C SER A 67 -2.27 9.12 -8.31
N PHE A 68 -2.05 10.44 -8.32
CA PHE A 68 -0.73 11.04 -8.26
C PHE A 68 -0.76 12.35 -7.49
N VAL A 69 0.34 12.64 -6.80
CA VAL A 69 0.66 13.91 -6.15
C VAL A 69 2.12 14.25 -6.44
N HIS A 70 2.38 15.51 -6.78
CA HIS A 70 3.71 16.07 -7.03
C HIS A 70 3.83 17.43 -6.35
N VAL A 71 4.83 17.55 -5.47
CA VAL A 71 5.20 18.81 -4.83
C VAL A 71 6.72 18.90 -4.82
N GLY A 72 7.28 19.87 -5.56
CA GLY A 72 8.73 20.07 -5.60
C GLY A 72 9.50 18.86 -6.14
N GLU A 73 10.30 18.22 -5.28
CA GLU A 73 11.05 17.01 -5.61
C GLU A 73 10.47 15.76 -4.92
N PHE A 74 9.26 15.85 -4.35
CA PHE A 74 8.52 14.73 -3.81
C PHE A 74 7.33 14.38 -4.70
N GLU A 75 7.16 13.10 -4.96
CA GLU A 75 6.09 12.54 -5.76
C GLU A 75 5.54 11.30 -5.06
N ALA A 76 4.22 11.13 -5.10
CA ALA A 76 3.55 9.93 -4.61
C ALA A 76 2.51 9.47 -5.61
N PHE A 77 2.33 8.16 -5.71
CA PHE A 77 1.36 7.57 -6.61
C PHE A 77 0.64 6.37 -5.99
N LEU A 78 -0.58 6.12 -6.45
CA LEU A 78 -1.35 4.93 -6.16
C LEU A 78 -1.81 4.33 -7.48
N ILE A 79 -1.45 3.07 -7.74
CA ILE A 79 -2.04 2.27 -8.82
C ILE A 79 -2.84 1.15 -8.18
N ALA A 80 -4.15 1.15 -8.43
CA ALA A 80 -5.08 0.22 -7.81
C ALA A 80 -5.92 -0.53 -8.84
N PHE A 81 -6.26 -1.77 -8.52
CA PHE A 81 -7.17 -2.57 -9.34
C PHE A 81 -8.61 -2.21 -9.01
N ASN A 82 -9.41 -1.97 -10.06
CA ASN A 82 -10.84 -1.71 -9.93
C ASN A 82 -11.58 -3.05 -10.09
N GLU A 83 -11.85 -3.42 -11.34
CA GLU A 83 -12.63 -4.61 -11.66
C GLU A 83 -12.10 -5.34 -12.89
N PHE A 84 -12.34 -6.66 -12.95
CA PHE A 84 -12.20 -7.46 -14.15
C PHE A 84 -13.56 -8.01 -14.55
N ASN A 85 -14.00 -7.69 -15.76
CA ASN A 85 -15.22 -8.21 -16.35
C ASN A 85 -14.88 -9.23 -17.44
N MET A 86 -15.15 -10.50 -17.17
CA MET A 86 -14.93 -11.59 -18.11
C MET A 86 -15.98 -11.60 -19.22
N THR A 87 -15.62 -12.18 -20.36
CA THR A 87 -16.55 -12.36 -21.50
C THR A 87 -17.75 -13.26 -21.18
N ASP A 88 -17.65 -14.11 -20.17
CA ASP A 88 -18.75 -14.95 -19.68
C ASP A 88 -19.69 -14.23 -18.68
N GLY A 89 -19.44 -12.94 -18.42
CA GLY A 89 -20.23 -12.11 -17.49
C GLY A 89 -19.74 -12.16 -16.04
N THR A 90 -18.66 -12.88 -15.75
CA THR A 90 -18.06 -12.92 -14.42
C THR A 90 -17.37 -11.60 -14.08
N GLN A 91 -17.69 -11.01 -12.93
CA GLN A 91 -17.01 -9.82 -12.40
C GLN A 91 -16.12 -10.20 -11.21
N MET A 92 -14.87 -9.74 -11.24
CA MET A 92 -13.88 -9.92 -10.18
C MET A 92 -13.43 -8.57 -9.65
N ILE A 93 -13.45 -8.40 -8.33
CA ILE A 93 -12.84 -7.28 -7.62
C ILE A 93 -11.76 -7.85 -6.70
N ALA A 94 -10.57 -7.26 -6.76
CA ALA A 94 -9.45 -7.60 -5.90
C ALA A 94 -8.84 -6.31 -5.33
N PRO A 95 -8.64 -6.21 -4.01
CA PRO A 95 -8.10 -5.02 -3.35
C PRO A 95 -6.59 -4.94 -3.55
N TYR A 96 -6.14 -4.86 -4.80
CA TYR A 96 -4.75 -4.61 -5.12
C TYR A 96 -4.49 -3.10 -5.11
N GLN A 97 -3.49 -2.69 -4.34
CA GLN A 97 -3.00 -1.32 -4.29
C GLN A 97 -1.49 -1.31 -4.24
N LEU A 98 -0.86 -0.69 -5.22
CA LEU A 98 0.55 -0.33 -5.21
C LEU A 98 0.63 1.16 -4.90
N PHE A 99 1.00 1.49 -3.67
CA PHE A 99 1.39 2.83 -3.28
C PHE A 99 2.88 3.00 -3.51
N GLY A 100 3.29 4.14 -4.04
CA GLY A 100 4.69 4.45 -4.23
C GLY A 100 5.02 5.90 -3.93
N MET A 101 6.29 6.13 -3.58
CA MET A 101 6.88 7.44 -3.36
C MET A 101 8.20 7.53 -4.11
N HIS A 102 8.49 8.72 -4.63
CA HIS A 102 9.77 9.11 -5.20
C HIS A 102 10.19 10.45 -4.61
N TYR A 103 11.43 10.55 -4.17
CA TYR A 103 11.97 11.79 -3.63
C TYR A 103 13.49 11.84 -3.61
N ILE A 104 14.02 13.04 -3.41
CA ILE A 104 15.45 13.30 -3.19
C ILE A 104 15.70 13.58 -1.71
N THR A 105 16.66 12.88 -1.11
CA THR A 105 17.10 13.12 0.28
C THR A 105 17.92 14.42 0.42
N PRO A 106 18.07 14.99 1.63
CA PRO A 106 18.96 16.14 1.86
C PRO A 106 20.39 15.98 1.34
N GLY A 107 20.94 14.76 1.34
CA GLY A 107 22.24 14.36 0.80
C GLY A 107 22.23 14.07 -0.70
N ASN A 108 21.17 14.48 -1.40
CA ASN A 108 20.98 14.36 -2.84
C ASN A 108 21.03 12.91 -3.33
N GLN A 109 20.43 11.99 -2.57
CA GLN A 109 20.19 10.61 -2.99
C GLN A 109 18.75 10.47 -3.48
N GLU A 110 18.60 9.83 -4.64
CA GLU A 110 17.28 9.51 -5.19
C GLU A 110 16.74 8.22 -4.58
N VAL A 111 15.50 8.26 -4.10
CA VAL A 111 14.86 7.16 -3.38
C VAL A 111 13.49 6.89 -3.96
N PHE A 112 13.22 5.62 -4.22
CA PHE A 112 11.93 5.08 -4.62
C PHE A 112 11.46 4.05 -3.59
N ILE A 113 10.22 4.15 -3.16
CA ILE A 113 9.58 3.21 -2.24
C ILE A 113 8.26 2.78 -2.85
N GLY A 114 7.98 1.48 -2.82
CA GLY A 114 6.71 0.89 -3.26
C GLY A 114 6.18 -0.05 -2.20
N ALA A 115 4.96 0.16 -1.73
CA ALA A 115 4.26 -0.73 -0.82
C ALA A 115 3.04 -1.32 -1.53
N VAL A 116 2.91 -2.65 -1.46
CA VAL A 116 1.78 -3.38 -2.02
C VAL A 116 0.93 -3.89 -0.87
N PHE A 117 -0.36 -3.55 -0.86
CA PHE A 117 -1.32 -4.24 0.01
C PHE A 117 -1.45 -5.69 -0.47
N ALA A 118 -1.07 -6.64 0.40
CA ALA A 118 -1.02 -8.05 0.05
C ALA A 118 -2.35 -8.73 0.36
N PHE A 119 -2.76 -8.72 1.64
CA PHE A 119 -3.97 -9.39 2.12
C PHE A 119 -4.35 -8.96 3.54
N LEU A 120 -5.57 -9.32 3.97
CA LEU A 120 -5.92 -9.36 5.38
C LEU A 120 -5.66 -10.75 5.95
N LEU A 121 -5.15 -10.78 7.17
CA LEU A 121 -4.85 -12.00 7.92
C LEU A 121 -5.63 -11.96 9.24
N VAL A 122 -6.47 -12.96 9.48
CA VAL A 122 -7.17 -13.16 10.75
C VAL A 122 -6.43 -14.23 11.54
N HIS A 123 -6.26 -14.05 12.83
CA HIS A 123 -5.68 -15.07 13.70
C HIS A 123 -6.38 -15.11 15.06
N ASN A 124 -6.21 -16.22 15.76
CA ASN A 124 -6.74 -16.41 17.09
C ASN A 124 -5.59 -16.50 18.08
N GLU A 125 -5.43 -15.47 18.91
CA GLU A 125 -4.36 -15.37 19.90
C GLU A 125 -4.47 -16.52 20.92
N THR A 126 -3.65 -17.54 20.67
CA THR A 126 -3.57 -18.74 21.52
C THR A 126 -2.13 -19.12 21.85
N PHE A 127 -1.17 -18.33 21.37
CA PHE A 127 0.24 -18.61 21.49
C PHE A 127 1.01 -17.32 21.78
N GLY A 128 1.83 -17.34 22.83
CA GLY A 128 2.71 -16.21 23.14
C GLY A 128 2.04 -15.05 23.89
N SER A 129 0.70 -14.90 23.82
CA SER A 129 -0.03 -13.80 24.48
C SER A 129 0.56 -12.44 24.13
N ASN A 130 0.88 -12.27 22.85
CA ASN A 130 1.64 -11.15 22.32
C ASN A 130 0.85 -10.36 21.26
N ASN A 131 -0.36 -10.82 20.92
CA ASN A 131 -1.26 -10.27 19.92
C ASN A 131 -0.57 -10.15 18.54
N LEU A 132 0.30 -11.12 18.25
CA LEU A 132 1.01 -11.22 16.98
C LEU A 132 0.40 -12.36 16.19
N PRO A 133 0.30 -12.23 14.86
CA PRO A 133 -0.04 -13.34 13.99
C PRO A 133 1.10 -14.37 13.98
N ASP A 134 1.13 -15.25 14.97
CA ASP A 134 2.10 -16.33 15.17
C ASP A 134 1.67 -17.55 14.36
N VAL A 135 1.41 -17.31 13.06
CA VAL A 135 0.83 -18.28 12.13
C VAL A 135 1.55 -19.63 12.26
N GLY A 136 0.83 -20.75 12.23
CA GLY A 136 1.43 -22.08 12.36
C GLY A 136 1.78 -22.50 13.80
N ASN A 137 1.81 -21.58 14.77
CA ASN A 137 1.71 -21.90 16.20
C ASN A 137 0.28 -21.70 16.73
N GLU A 138 -0.54 -20.92 16.03
CA GLU A 138 -1.94 -20.67 16.33
C GLU A 138 -2.83 -20.77 15.08
N PRO A 139 -4.16 -20.87 15.24
CA PRO A 139 -5.08 -20.84 14.12
C PRO A 139 -5.10 -19.48 13.42
N SER A 140 -4.65 -19.44 12.16
CA SER A 140 -4.75 -18.23 11.32
C SER A 140 -5.37 -18.51 9.94
N TRP A 141 -5.94 -17.47 9.33
CA TRP A 141 -6.66 -17.52 8.07
C TRP A 141 -6.48 -16.26 7.22
N TYR A 142 -6.32 -16.43 5.91
CA TYR A 142 -6.36 -15.33 4.94
C TYR A 142 -7.79 -14.99 4.56
N VAL A 143 -8.05 -13.69 4.35
CA VAL A 143 -9.28 -13.20 3.74
C VAL A 143 -9.05 -12.99 2.25
N VAL A 144 -9.64 -13.84 1.42
CA VAL A 144 -9.45 -13.83 -0.03
C VAL A 144 -10.75 -13.43 -0.72
N PRO A 145 -10.84 -12.26 -1.35
CA PRO A 145 -12.01 -11.83 -2.11
C PRO A 145 -12.40 -12.83 -3.20
N LEU A 146 -13.70 -13.02 -3.39
CA LEU A 146 -14.27 -13.91 -4.40
C LEU A 146 -14.32 -13.22 -5.74
N ALA A 147 -13.77 -13.90 -6.74
CA ALA A 147 -13.71 -13.40 -8.10
C ALA A 147 -14.97 -13.62 -8.95
N SER A 148 -15.94 -14.44 -8.52
CA SER A 148 -17.01 -14.87 -9.44
C SER A 148 -18.24 -15.55 -8.82
N ASP A 149 -18.26 -15.75 -7.50
CA ASP A 149 -19.26 -16.60 -6.83
C ASP A 149 -19.94 -15.74 -5.76
N ASN A 150 -20.70 -14.73 -6.20
CA ASN A 150 -21.47 -13.91 -5.26
C ASN A 150 -22.48 -14.82 -4.57
N THR A 151 -22.13 -15.19 -3.35
CA THR A 151 -22.83 -16.17 -2.54
C THR A 151 -24.14 -15.60 -1.99
N TRP A 152 -24.24 -14.26 -2.00
CA TRP A 152 -25.39 -13.48 -1.55
C TRP A 152 -25.71 -12.40 -2.61
N PRO A 153 -26.63 -12.67 -3.55
CA PRO A 153 -26.92 -11.80 -4.69
C PRO A 153 -27.34 -10.37 -4.32
N GLU A 154 -27.83 -10.15 -3.10
CA GLU A 154 -28.18 -8.84 -2.57
C GLU A 154 -26.97 -7.95 -2.23
N TYR A 155 -25.78 -8.54 -2.09
CA TYR A 155 -24.52 -7.82 -1.85
C TYR A 155 -23.71 -7.77 -3.15
N THR A 156 -23.91 -6.74 -3.97
CA THR A 156 -23.10 -6.56 -5.18
C THR A 156 -21.78 -5.91 -4.82
N PRO A 157 -20.63 -6.57 -5.06
CA PRO A 157 -19.33 -5.97 -4.85
C PRO A 157 -19.16 -4.72 -5.70
N ALA A 158 -18.55 -3.68 -5.14
CA ALA A 158 -18.24 -2.45 -5.87
C ALA A 158 -16.89 -1.90 -5.44
N VAL A 159 -16.30 -1.08 -6.29
CA VAL A 159 -15.06 -0.37 -6.01
C VAL A 159 -15.18 1.05 -6.50
N GLU A 160 -14.75 1.99 -5.68
CA GLU A 160 -14.78 3.41 -6.00
C GLU A 160 -13.41 4.02 -5.66
N PRO A 161 -12.78 4.76 -6.60
CA PRO A 161 -11.58 5.49 -6.28
C PRO A 161 -11.92 6.67 -5.37
N ILE A 162 -11.04 6.96 -4.42
CA ILE A 162 -11.04 8.20 -3.64
C ILE A 162 -10.06 9.14 -4.34
N PRO A 163 -10.54 10.16 -5.07
CA PRO A 163 -9.67 10.95 -5.92
C PRO A 163 -8.63 11.74 -5.12
N ALA A 164 -7.45 11.92 -5.71
CA ALA A 164 -6.41 12.82 -5.23
C ALA A 164 -7.00 14.21 -5.01
N THR A 165 -7.03 14.60 -3.75
CA THR A 165 -7.62 15.85 -3.31
C THR A 165 -6.63 16.58 -2.44
N LYS A 166 -6.37 17.85 -2.76
CA LYS A 166 -5.65 18.77 -1.90
C LYS A 166 -6.58 19.23 -0.76
N LEU A 167 -6.30 18.81 0.46
CA LEU A 167 -7.07 19.13 1.67
C LEU A 167 -6.65 20.48 2.28
N ALA A 168 -5.35 20.77 2.22
CA ALA A 168 -4.74 22.04 2.59
C ALA A 168 -3.46 22.25 1.78
N GLU A 169 -2.77 23.37 2.00
CA GLU A 169 -1.42 23.52 1.46
C GLU A 169 -0.54 22.38 1.98
N ASN A 170 0.20 21.72 1.09
CA ASN A 170 1.06 20.58 1.42
C ASN A 170 0.34 19.37 2.07
N HIS A 171 -0.99 19.26 1.92
CA HIS A 171 -1.78 18.15 2.48
C HIS A 171 -2.71 17.55 1.44
N TYR A 172 -2.53 16.28 1.11
CA TYR A 172 -3.25 15.56 0.06
C TYR A 172 -3.80 14.24 0.57
N ARG A 173 -4.87 13.76 -0.06
CA ARG A 173 -5.43 12.43 0.22
C ARG A 173 -5.96 11.77 -1.04
N PHE A 174 -5.73 10.46 -1.16
CA PHE A 174 -6.31 9.58 -2.18
C PHE A 174 -6.36 8.14 -1.67
N GLY A 175 -7.09 7.26 -2.36
CA GLY A 175 -7.24 5.87 -1.94
C GLY A 175 -8.23 5.09 -2.79
N MET A 176 -8.66 3.94 -2.27
CA MET A 176 -9.77 3.18 -2.83
C MET A 176 -10.73 2.74 -1.73
N HIS A 177 -12.00 2.69 -2.08
CA HIS A 177 -13.06 2.11 -1.29
C HIS A 177 -13.60 0.87 -2.00
N TYR A 178 -13.58 -0.28 -1.35
CA TYR A 178 -14.19 -1.53 -1.81
C TYR A 178 -15.42 -1.83 -0.94
N TYR A 179 -16.55 -2.14 -1.55
CA TYR A 179 -17.81 -2.41 -0.86
C TYR A 179 -18.28 -3.84 -1.07
N ASN A 180 -19.04 -4.36 -0.10
CA ASN A 180 -19.74 -5.65 -0.19
C ASN A 180 -18.81 -6.78 -0.63
N LEU A 181 -17.60 -6.81 -0.07
CA LEU A 181 -16.58 -7.76 -0.45
C LEU A 181 -16.98 -9.15 0.04
N THR A 182 -17.44 -9.98 -0.90
CA THR A 182 -17.65 -11.39 -0.60
C THR A 182 -16.28 -12.08 -0.60
N CYS A 183 -15.91 -12.70 0.51
CA CYS A 183 -14.59 -13.29 0.71
C CYS A 183 -14.70 -14.79 1.03
N ARG A 184 -13.67 -15.55 0.67
CA ARG A 184 -13.36 -16.87 1.23
C ARG A 184 -12.34 -16.73 2.35
N ILE A 185 -12.56 -17.49 3.40
CA ILE A 185 -11.61 -17.61 4.50
C ILE A 185 -10.77 -18.87 4.24
N VAL A 186 -9.47 -18.68 4.09
CA VAL A 186 -8.53 -19.72 3.63
C VAL A 186 -7.53 -19.99 4.75
N ASP A 187 -7.26 -21.27 5.05
CA ASP A 187 -6.29 -21.65 6.09
C ASP A 187 -4.88 -21.12 5.77
N ALA A 188 -4.24 -20.48 6.75
CA ALA A 188 -2.89 -19.94 6.64
C ALA A 188 -1.81 -20.83 7.27
N ASN A 189 -2.22 -21.89 7.98
CA ASN A 189 -1.34 -22.64 8.87
C ASN A 189 -0.49 -23.68 8.11
N ASN A 190 -1.05 -24.28 7.06
CA ASN A 190 -0.31 -25.26 6.28
C ASN A 190 -0.74 -25.28 4.80
N PRO A 191 0.18 -25.65 3.87
CA PRO A 191 -0.12 -25.63 2.43
C PRO A 191 -1.31 -26.51 2.02
N LEU A 192 -1.52 -27.66 2.65
CA LEU A 192 -2.63 -28.55 2.29
C LEU A 192 -3.98 -27.95 2.71
N GLY A 193 -4.05 -27.41 3.92
CA GLY A 193 -5.21 -26.68 4.43
C GLY A 193 -5.56 -25.49 3.54
N PHE A 194 -4.54 -24.70 3.17
CA PHE A 194 -4.67 -23.60 2.21
C PHE A 194 -5.32 -24.07 0.90
N TRP A 195 -4.75 -25.10 0.24
CA TRP A 195 -5.27 -25.59 -1.03
C TRP A 195 -6.70 -26.13 -0.93
N ILE A 196 -7.02 -26.86 0.15
CA ILE A 196 -8.36 -27.43 0.36
C ILE A 196 -9.40 -26.32 0.58
N SER A 197 -9.09 -25.35 1.45
CA SER A 197 -9.99 -24.23 1.78
C SER A 197 -10.11 -23.20 0.65
N LEU A 198 -9.10 -23.09 -0.21
CA LEU A 198 -9.19 -22.30 -1.43
C LEU A 198 -10.06 -22.99 -2.51
N ALA A 199 -9.91 -24.31 -2.68
CA ALA A 199 -10.65 -25.09 -3.66
C ALA A 199 -12.12 -25.34 -3.25
N THR A 200 -12.37 -25.49 -1.95
CA THR A 200 -13.69 -25.78 -1.39
C THR A 200 -14.13 -24.60 -0.53
N PRO A 201 -15.31 -24.00 -0.75
CA PRO A 201 -15.80 -22.89 0.08
C PRO A 201 -16.21 -23.41 1.47
N ILE A 202 -15.23 -23.57 2.36
CA ILE A 202 -15.45 -23.99 3.75
C ILE A 202 -16.16 -22.89 4.51
N LEU A 203 -15.57 -21.69 4.50
CA LEU A 203 -16.15 -20.50 5.10
C LEU A 203 -16.10 -19.36 4.08
N GLN A 204 -17.25 -18.72 3.90
CA GLN A 204 -17.41 -17.52 3.10
C GLN A 204 -18.03 -16.44 3.97
N VAL A 205 -17.66 -15.19 3.73
CA VAL A 205 -18.16 -14.03 4.46
C VAL A 205 -18.45 -12.86 3.53
N VAL A 206 -19.26 -11.90 3.97
CA VAL A 206 -19.35 -10.57 3.35
C VAL A 206 -18.78 -9.56 4.34
N ILE A 207 -17.81 -8.78 3.89
CA ILE A 207 -17.27 -7.63 4.60
C ILE A 207 -17.92 -6.39 3.97
N SER A 208 -18.52 -5.53 4.79
CA SER A 208 -19.29 -4.36 4.32
C SER A 208 -18.42 -3.40 3.52
N GLU A 209 -17.21 -3.10 4.01
CA GLU A 209 -16.22 -2.28 3.31
C GLU A 209 -14.77 -2.68 3.59
N LEU A 210 -13.90 -2.33 2.65
CA LEU A 210 -12.47 -2.19 2.88
C LEU A 210 -12.06 -0.88 2.22
N THR A 211 -11.62 0.09 3.02
CA THR A 211 -11.06 1.34 2.53
C THR A 211 -9.59 1.40 2.89
N ILE A 212 -8.76 1.73 1.91
CA ILE A 212 -7.34 2.05 2.13
C ILE A 212 -7.09 3.40 1.48
N GLN A 213 -6.72 4.39 2.29
CA GLN A 213 -6.34 5.73 1.85
C GLN A 213 -4.90 6.02 2.23
N TYR A 214 -4.33 7.01 1.57
CA TYR A 214 -3.02 7.56 1.90
C TYR A 214 -3.20 9.06 2.15
N ASP A 215 -2.90 9.51 3.36
CA ASP A 215 -2.89 10.92 3.77
C ASP A 215 -1.45 11.43 3.73
N ILE A 216 -1.16 12.38 2.87
CA ILE A 216 0.20 12.87 2.64
C ILE A 216 0.29 14.29 3.18
N ARG A 217 1.21 14.52 4.12
CA ARG A 217 1.51 15.84 4.68
C ARG A 217 2.99 16.15 4.51
N ILE A 218 3.28 17.29 3.89
CA ILE A 218 4.64 17.77 3.66
C ILE A 218 4.90 18.92 4.63
N GLU A 219 5.79 18.69 5.58
CA GLU A 219 6.16 19.68 6.59
C GLU A 219 7.19 20.68 6.06
N ASP A 220 7.22 21.88 6.63
CA ASP A 220 8.20 22.92 6.28
C ASP A 220 9.66 22.46 6.54
N THR A 221 9.85 21.45 7.39
CA THR A 221 11.14 20.82 7.69
C THR A 221 11.67 19.95 6.56
N GLY A 222 10.87 19.66 5.53
CA GLY A 222 11.19 18.70 4.47
C GLY A 222 10.83 17.25 4.83
N GLU A 223 10.23 17.01 6.00
CA GLU A 223 9.66 15.71 6.35
C GLU A 223 8.31 15.52 5.64
N VAL A 224 8.11 14.34 5.06
CA VAL A 224 6.84 13.97 4.43
C VAL A 224 6.24 12.80 5.17
N HIS A 225 5.07 13.03 5.76
CA HIS A 225 4.28 12.02 6.45
C HIS A 225 3.26 11.45 5.47
N ALA A 226 3.46 10.20 5.04
CA ALA A 226 2.47 9.45 4.28
C ALA A 226 1.81 8.44 5.22
N GLU A 227 0.56 8.69 5.58
CA GLU A 227 -0.21 7.89 6.53
C GLU A 227 -1.16 6.97 5.77
N SER A 228 -1.09 5.65 5.95
CA SER A 228 -2.11 4.76 5.39
C SER A 228 -3.32 4.77 6.32
N LEU A 229 -4.52 5.03 5.84
CA LEU A 229 -5.73 4.97 6.65
C LEU A 229 -6.55 3.74 6.25
N TYR A 230 -6.75 2.83 7.19
CA TYR A 230 -7.58 1.65 6.98
C TYR A 230 -8.98 1.89 7.53
N THR A 231 -9.97 1.49 6.74
CA THR A 231 -11.25 1.04 7.28
C THR A 231 -11.46 -0.41 6.88
N ILE A 232 -11.64 -1.29 7.85
CA ILE A 232 -12.07 -2.67 7.61
C ILE A 232 -13.47 -2.78 8.19
N GLY A 233 -14.49 -2.95 7.35
CA GLY A 233 -15.89 -2.98 7.74
C GLY A 233 -16.29 -4.25 8.50
N GLN A 234 -17.51 -4.23 9.02
CA GLN A 234 -18.07 -5.36 9.77
C GLN A 234 -18.32 -6.59 8.87
N VAL A 235 -18.22 -7.79 9.45
CA VAL A 235 -18.70 -9.01 8.79
C VAL A 235 -20.22 -9.09 8.89
N GLU A 236 -20.93 -8.90 7.77
CA GLU A 236 -22.40 -8.82 7.74
C GLU A 236 -23.06 -10.18 7.57
N LYS A 237 -22.41 -11.09 6.84
CA LYS A 237 -22.92 -12.42 6.53
C LYS A 237 -21.80 -13.45 6.61
N ALA A 238 -22.16 -14.66 7.04
CA ALA A 238 -21.27 -15.81 7.00
C ALA A 238 -21.99 -17.07 6.52
N LYS A 239 -21.25 -17.93 5.82
CA LYS A 239 -21.72 -19.25 5.36
C LYS A 239 -20.64 -20.27 5.65
N LEU A 240 -20.93 -21.18 6.57
CA LEU A 240 -20.05 -22.28 6.96
C LEU A 240 -20.56 -23.58 6.33
N TRP A 241 -19.74 -24.24 5.53
CA TRP A 241 -20.10 -25.47 4.79
C TRP A 241 -21.39 -25.34 3.96
N GLY A 242 -21.63 -24.15 3.40
CA GLY A 242 -22.82 -23.86 2.61
C GLY A 242 -24.08 -23.51 3.42
N VAL A 243 -24.02 -23.57 4.75
CA VAL A 243 -25.12 -23.22 5.66
C VAL A 243 -24.91 -21.80 6.16
N GLU A 244 -25.94 -20.96 6.09
CA GLU A 244 -25.87 -19.62 6.67
C GLU A 244 -25.72 -19.71 8.18
N THR A 245 -24.84 -18.87 8.72
CA THR A 245 -24.51 -18.84 10.14
C THR A 245 -24.34 -17.39 10.55
N ASP A 246 -24.71 -17.06 11.78
CA ASP A 246 -24.48 -15.73 12.31
C ASP A 246 -22.95 -15.50 12.37
N PRO A 247 -22.42 -14.38 11.83
CA PRO A 247 -21.01 -14.05 11.98
C PRO A 247 -20.52 -14.14 13.43
N GLN A 248 -21.35 -13.78 14.42
CA GLN A 248 -21.00 -13.82 15.85
C GLN A 248 -20.82 -15.25 16.38
N ASP A 249 -21.38 -16.27 15.72
CA ASP A 249 -21.18 -17.67 16.11
C ASP A 249 -19.81 -18.21 15.65
N ILE A 250 -19.13 -17.49 14.76
CA ILE A 250 -17.85 -17.89 14.15
C ILE A 250 -16.71 -17.01 14.65
N ILE A 251 -16.94 -15.69 14.71
CA ILE A 251 -15.95 -14.70 15.12
C ILE A 251 -15.96 -14.62 16.64
N GLY A 252 -14.95 -15.22 17.26
CA GLY A 252 -14.78 -15.17 18.71
C GLY A 252 -14.03 -13.91 19.17
N ASP A 253 -14.15 -13.60 20.46
CA ASP A 253 -13.53 -12.43 21.10
C ASP A 253 -11.99 -12.42 21.05
N SER A 254 -11.39 -13.59 20.81
CA SER A 254 -9.94 -13.76 20.70
C SER A 254 -9.42 -13.69 19.26
N MET A 255 -10.31 -13.40 18.29
CA MET A 255 -9.90 -13.20 16.91
C MET A 255 -9.42 -11.77 16.67
N GLU A 256 -8.22 -11.68 16.12
CA GLU A 256 -7.56 -10.45 15.72
C GLU A 256 -7.44 -10.40 14.20
N ILE A 257 -7.31 -9.20 13.64
CA ILE A 257 -7.13 -9.01 12.20
C ILE A 257 -5.91 -8.14 11.91
N SER A 258 -5.19 -8.44 10.84
CA SER A 258 -3.99 -7.72 10.42
C SER A 258 -4.06 -7.32 8.95
N ALA A 259 -3.73 -6.07 8.64
CA ALA A 259 -3.53 -5.58 7.28
C ALA A 259 -2.07 -5.77 6.88
N VAL A 260 -1.81 -6.67 5.92
CA VAL A 260 -0.47 -7.09 5.53
C VAL A 260 -0.03 -6.43 4.23
N HIS A 261 1.20 -5.93 4.23
CA HIS A 261 1.81 -5.29 3.07
C HIS A 261 3.21 -5.85 2.81
N PHE A 262 3.61 -5.75 1.55
CA PHE A 262 4.95 -6.05 1.09
C PHE A 262 5.62 -4.77 0.61
N LEU A 263 6.81 -4.48 1.13
CA LEU A 263 7.56 -3.27 0.79
C LEU A 263 8.72 -3.59 -0.18
N SER A 264 8.84 -2.81 -1.24
CA SER A 264 9.94 -2.78 -2.19
C SER A 264 10.60 -1.42 -2.16
N VAL A 265 11.92 -1.37 -1.98
CA VAL A 265 12.70 -0.12 -1.88
C VAL A 265 13.74 -0.11 -2.98
N PHE A 266 14.00 1.05 -3.55
CA PHE A 266 14.90 1.22 -4.68
C PHE A 266 15.72 2.50 -4.51
N ALA A 267 16.97 2.33 -4.09
CA ALA A 267 17.96 3.40 -3.89
C ALA A 267 19.39 2.92 -4.22
N SER A 268 20.29 3.86 -4.53
CA SER A 268 21.66 3.61 -5.03
C SER A 268 22.53 2.73 -4.10
N GLN A 269 22.38 2.93 -2.80
CA GLN A 269 22.95 2.16 -1.70
C GLN A 269 21.99 2.32 -0.53
N TYR A 270 21.60 1.25 0.15
CA TYR A 270 20.82 1.38 1.38
C TYR A 270 21.08 0.27 2.38
N SER A 271 20.64 0.52 3.61
CA SER A 271 20.56 -0.43 4.71
C SER A 271 19.27 -0.19 5.49
N VAL A 272 18.69 -1.25 6.02
CA VAL A 272 17.52 -1.17 6.90
C VAL A 272 18.00 -1.36 8.32
N VAL A 273 17.74 -0.39 9.20
CA VAL A 273 18.18 -0.42 10.60
C VAL A 273 17.01 -0.17 11.55
N GLY A 274 17.07 -0.79 12.73
CA GLY A 274 16.19 -0.40 13.85
C GLY A 274 16.65 0.93 14.49
N THR A 275 15.79 1.57 15.30
CA THR A 275 16.15 2.77 16.09
C THR A 275 17.29 2.55 17.09
N THR A 276 17.63 1.30 17.42
CA THR A 276 18.91 0.98 18.07
C THR A 276 20.01 0.96 17.01
N ASP A 277 20.84 2.01 16.99
CA ASP A 277 21.95 2.21 16.05
C ASP A 277 22.65 0.90 15.63
N GLY A 278 22.71 0.65 14.31
CA GLY A 278 23.72 -0.21 13.69
C GLY A 278 23.40 -1.68 13.48
N ASN A 279 22.14 -2.13 13.61
CA ASN A 279 21.76 -3.51 13.28
C ASN A 279 20.95 -3.55 11.97
N GLU A 280 21.43 -4.32 10.99
CA GLU A 280 20.66 -4.66 9.79
C GLU A 280 19.45 -5.51 10.16
N ILE A 281 18.28 -5.17 9.63
CA ILE A 281 17.07 -5.97 9.82
C ILE A 281 17.05 -7.08 8.77
N GLU A 282 17.45 -8.28 9.19
CA GLU A 282 17.21 -9.49 8.42
C GLU A 282 15.70 -9.80 8.40
N PRO A 283 15.11 -10.15 7.24
CA PRO A 283 13.73 -10.64 7.19
C PRO A 283 13.56 -11.77 8.21
N PRO A 284 12.63 -11.65 9.17
CA PRO A 284 12.59 -12.60 10.25
C PRO A 284 12.04 -13.93 9.75
N THR A 285 12.44 -15.03 10.38
CA THR A 285 11.89 -16.37 10.08
C THR A 285 10.59 -16.65 10.84
N SER A 286 10.23 -15.80 11.79
CA SER A 286 9.00 -15.81 12.57
C SER A 286 8.45 -14.39 12.72
N THR A 287 7.17 -14.25 13.02
CA THR A 287 6.58 -12.93 13.28
C THR A 287 7.31 -12.25 14.43
N THR A 288 7.66 -10.98 14.26
CA THR A 288 8.42 -10.20 15.23
C THR A 288 7.72 -8.87 15.46
N LEU A 289 7.44 -8.58 16.73
CA LEU A 289 6.89 -7.30 17.16
C LEU A 289 7.86 -6.15 16.84
N MET A 290 7.34 -5.05 16.34
CA MET A 290 8.09 -3.82 16.09
C MET A 290 7.78 -2.81 17.19
N ASN A 291 8.66 -2.76 18.20
CA ASN A 291 8.54 -1.80 19.31
C ASN A 291 9.12 -0.41 18.98
N ASP A 292 9.84 -0.33 17.87
CA ASP A 292 10.83 0.69 17.56
C ASP A 292 10.74 0.97 16.06
N ASN A 293 10.72 2.25 15.65
CA ASN A 293 10.62 2.61 14.24
C ASN A 293 11.68 1.89 13.40
N VAL A 294 11.34 1.55 12.16
CA VAL A 294 12.33 1.04 11.21
C VAL A 294 12.78 2.17 10.33
N SER A 295 14.08 2.41 10.31
CA SER A 295 14.71 3.43 9.49
C SER A 295 15.42 2.79 8.31
N ILE A 296 15.14 3.29 7.11
CA ILE A 296 15.91 3.00 5.91
C ILE A 296 16.93 4.12 5.76
N GLN A 297 18.19 3.72 5.68
CA GLN A 297 19.31 4.62 5.47
C GLN A 297 19.91 4.41 4.08
N VAL A 298 20.31 5.48 3.40
CA VAL A 298 20.82 5.47 2.02
C VAL A 298 22.19 6.12 1.89
N GLY A 299 22.91 5.75 0.83
CA GLY A 299 24.23 6.29 0.47
C GLY A 299 25.37 5.87 1.40
N ALA A 300 26.60 6.22 1.01
CA ALA A 300 27.83 5.83 1.72
C ALA A 300 28.01 6.44 3.13
N ARG A 301 27.11 7.34 3.53
CA ARG A 301 27.12 8.00 4.85
C ARG A 301 25.96 7.56 5.74
N ASN A 302 25.19 6.55 5.34
CA ASN A 302 24.04 6.05 6.08
C ASN A 302 23.04 7.18 6.39
N GLU A 303 22.73 8.00 5.38
CA GLU A 303 21.76 9.09 5.51
C GLU A 303 20.37 8.51 5.74
N ARG A 304 19.61 9.03 6.70
CA ARG A 304 18.22 8.62 6.92
C ARG A 304 17.34 9.03 5.74
N ALA A 305 16.76 8.06 5.04
CA ALA A 305 15.86 8.30 3.91
C ALA A 305 14.39 8.17 4.31
N PHE A 306 14.07 7.20 5.16
CA PHE A 306 12.69 6.82 5.43
C PHE A 306 12.55 6.19 6.81
N ASP A 307 11.42 6.44 7.46
CA ASP A 307 10.99 5.70 8.63
C ASP A 307 9.62 5.06 8.43
N ILE A 308 9.44 3.93 9.08
CA ILE A 308 8.13 3.35 9.36
C ILE A 308 7.86 3.52 10.85
N GLY A 309 6.87 4.33 11.19
CA GLY A 309 6.46 4.63 12.56
C GLY A 309 5.46 3.61 13.10
N PHE A 310 5.59 3.23 14.37
CA PHE A 310 4.75 2.20 14.99
C PHE A 310 3.93 2.71 16.19
N GLY A 311 2.71 2.18 16.34
CA GLY A 311 1.84 2.36 17.50
C GLY A 311 0.90 3.55 17.38
N ARG A 312 -0.30 3.32 16.85
CA ARG A 312 -1.36 4.32 16.77
C ARG A 312 -2.69 3.76 17.27
N GLN A 313 -3.55 4.68 17.68
CA GLN A 313 -4.87 4.34 18.18
C GLN A 313 -5.78 3.93 17.02
N TYR A 314 -6.68 3.00 17.29
CA TYR A 314 -7.78 2.65 16.39
C TYR A 314 -9.10 2.64 17.13
N SER A 315 -10.16 2.85 16.37
CA SER A 315 -11.52 2.78 16.87
C SER A 315 -12.23 1.55 16.34
N LEU A 316 -13.10 0.98 17.18
CA LEU A 316 -14.07 -0.05 16.85
C LEU A 316 -15.45 0.56 16.74
N VAL A 317 -16.10 0.36 15.59
CA VAL A 317 -17.46 0.86 15.35
C VAL A 317 -18.38 -0.31 15.05
N ASN A 318 -19.53 -0.34 15.71
CA ASN A 318 -20.63 -1.24 15.36
C ASN A 318 -21.51 -0.57 14.31
N GLU A 319 -21.47 -1.06 13.08
CA GLU A 319 -22.21 -0.49 11.95
C GLU A 319 -23.72 -0.75 12.07
N THR A 320 -24.12 -1.81 12.77
CA THR A 320 -25.55 -2.14 12.96
C THR A 320 -26.24 -1.13 13.88
N THR A 321 -25.52 -0.63 14.88
CA THR A 321 -26.04 0.35 15.85
C THR A 321 -25.55 1.78 15.60
N ASP A 322 -24.61 1.97 14.67
CA ASP A 322 -23.90 3.22 14.41
C ASP A 322 -23.26 3.83 15.67
N THR A 323 -22.60 2.96 16.46
CA THR A 323 -21.97 3.36 17.73
C THR A 323 -20.51 2.98 17.78
N VAL A 324 -19.68 3.92 18.21
CA VAL A 324 -18.29 3.65 18.63
C VAL A 324 -18.34 2.77 19.88
N VAL A 325 -17.74 1.58 19.77
CA VAL A 325 -17.62 0.60 20.87
C VAL A 325 -16.39 0.92 21.71
N ASP A 326 -15.30 1.30 21.05
CA ASP A 326 -14.04 1.75 21.65
C ASP A 326 -13.33 2.69 20.66
N ASP A 327 -12.58 3.67 21.15
CA ASP A 327 -11.83 4.65 20.34
C ASP A 327 -10.37 4.85 20.76
N ASP A 328 -9.89 4.09 21.74
CA ASP A 328 -8.55 4.27 22.35
C ASP A 328 -7.71 2.97 22.35
N LEU A 329 -7.95 2.09 21.37
CA LEU A 329 -7.24 0.81 21.26
C LEU A 329 -5.92 0.97 20.52
N THR A 330 -4.88 0.22 20.90
CA THR A 330 -3.55 0.34 20.27
C THR A 330 -3.34 -0.73 19.20
N ALA A 331 -3.07 -0.31 17.97
CA ALA A 331 -2.67 -1.21 16.91
C ALA A 331 -1.18 -1.60 17.05
N ILE A 332 -0.87 -2.82 16.64
CA ILE A 332 0.46 -3.42 16.77
C ILE A 332 1.09 -3.54 15.38
N ASN A 333 2.34 -3.14 15.25
CA ASN A 333 3.08 -3.30 14.00
C ASN A 333 4.06 -4.46 14.11
N THR A 334 4.15 -5.25 13.06
CA THR A 334 4.90 -6.51 13.07
C THR A 334 5.64 -6.71 11.77
N LEU A 335 6.82 -7.34 11.85
CA LEU A 335 7.47 -7.96 10.71
C LEU A 335 7.00 -9.40 10.63
N LEU A 336 6.47 -9.80 9.48
CA LEU A 336 6.00 -11.16 9.26
C LEU A 336 7.13 -12.05 8.73
N GLY A 337 7.21 -13.25 9.29
CA GLY A 337 8.05 -14.31 8.72
C GLY A 337 7.39 -14.92 7.48
N VAL A 338 8.04 -14.78 6.33
CA VAL A 338 7.51 -15.19 5.02
C VAL A 338 7.39 -16.69 4.88
N ARG A 339 6.22 -17.17 4.47
CA ARG A 339 5.95 -18.60 4.19
C ARG A 339 5.61 -18.82 2.73
N LEU A 340 5.65 -20.09 2.33
CA LEU A 340 5.27 -20.50 0.98
C LEU A 340 3.79 -20.18 0.65
N SER A 341 2.89 -20.24 1.64
CA SER A 341 1.48 -19.87 1.46
C SER A 341 1.28 -18.38 1.20
N ASP A 342 2.01 -17.51 1.91
CA ASP A 342 2.01 -16.05 1.69
C ASP A 342 2.49 -15.74 0.27
N LEU A 343 3.55 -16.42 -0.16
CA LEU A 343 4.10 -16.27 -1.50
C LEU A 343 3.03 -16.59 -2.54
N ILE A 344 2.29 -17.71 -2.41
CA ILE A 344 1.24 -18.10 -3.38
C ILE A 344 0.17 -17.01 -3.55
N LEU A 345 -0.22 -16.32 -2.47
CA LEU A 345 -1.21 -15.23 -2.54
C LEU A 345 -0.70 -13.99 -3.27
N VAL A 346 0.60 -13.73 -3.21
CA VAL A 346 1.24 -12.53 -3.78
C VAL A 346 1.99 -12.82 -5.09
N LEU A 347 2.17 -14.09 -5.48
CA LEU A 347 2.90 -14.49 -6.70
C LEU A 347 2.38 -13.84 -7.98
N TRP A 348 1.09 -13.49 -8.03
CA TRP A 348 0.52 -12.77 -9.16
C TRP A 348 0.70 -11.24 -9.05
N GLN A 349 0.69 -10.70 -7.82
CA GLN A 349 0.85 -9.28 -7.54
C GLN A 349 2.30 -8.84 -7.75
N ALA A 350 3.27 -9.61 -7.24
CA ALA A 350 4.67 -9.21 -7.24
C ALA A 350 5.23 -8.90 -8.64
N PRO A 351 5.01 -9.72 -9.69
CA PRO A 351 5.42 -9.37 -11.05
C PRO A 351 4.69 -8.13 -11.58
N LEU A 352 3.39 -7.94 -11.24
CA LEU A 352 2.60 -6.78 -11.67
C LEU A 352 3.18 -5.51 -11.05
N SER A 353 3.33 -5.54 -9.74
CA SER A 353 3.87 -4.44 -8.96
C SER A 353 5.27 -4.10 -9.42
N ALA A 354 6.15 -5.08 -9.62
CA ALA A 354 7.49 -4.84 -10.14
C ALA A 354 7.45 -4.19 -11.55
N TRP A 355 6.56 -4.66 -12.43
CA TRP A 355 6.41 -4.13 -13.79
C TRP A 355 5.88 -2.69 -13.80
N ILE A 356 4.87 -2.39 -12.98
CA ILE A 356 4.26 -1.05 -12.86
C ILE A 356 5.27 -0.11 -12.20
N PHE A 357 5.84 -0.53 -11.07
CA PHE A 357 6.78 0.26 -10.30
C PHE A 357 8.02 0.61 -11.11
N ALA A 358 8.57 -0.32 -11.90
CA ALA A 358 9.70 -0.02 -12.77
C ALA A 358 9.39 1.07 -13.82
N ARG A 359 8.16 1.10 -14.35
CA ARG A 359 7.75 2.15 -15.30
C ARG A 359 7.55 3.48 -14.62
N MET A 360 6.90 3.49 -13.46
CA MET A 360 6.76 4.70 -12.65
C MET A 360 8.15 5.24 -12.30
N ALA A 361 9.06 4.41 -11.79
CA ALA A 361 10.42 4.82 -11.47
C ALA A 361 11.16 5.42 -12.67
N TYR A 362 11.11 4.74 -13.82
CA TYR A 362 11.75 5.25 -15.04
C TYR A 362 11.09 6.54 -15.58
N GLY A 363 9.77 6.67 -15.47
CA GLY A 363 9.00 7.84 -15.89
C GLY A 363 9.22 9.07 -14.99
N LEU A 364 9.44 8.85 -13.70
CA LEU A 364 9.66 9.91 -12.72
C LEU A 364 11.13 10.35 -12.67
N SER A 365 12.09 9.42 -12.78
CA SER A 365 13.52 9.76 -12.66
C SER A 365 14.19 10.12 -13.97
N SER A 366 14.69 11.36 -14.07
CA SER A 366 15.61 11.75 -15.15
C SER A 366 16.98 11.06 -15.02
N GLN A 367 17.42 10.75 -13.80
CA GLN A 367 18.70 10.07 -13.55
C GLN A 367 18.68 8.63 -14.08
N LEU A 368 17.59 7.89 -13.86
CA LEU A 368 17.41 6.55 -14.40
C LEU A 368 17.38 6.57 -15.93
N ARG A 369 16.70 7.55 -16.54
CA ARG A 369 16.68 7.73 -18.01
C ARG A 369 18.04 8.11 -18.59
N ASN A 370 18.88 8.82 -17.84
CA ASN A 370 20.24 9.13 -18.26
C ASN A 370 21.21 7.94 -18.09
N THR A 371 20.88 7.01 -17.19
CA THR A 371 21.71 5.84 -16.87
C THR A 371 21.36 4.63 -17.73
N TYR A 372 20.07 4.43 -17.98
CA TYR A 372 19.52 3.27 -18.70
C TYR A 372 18.73 3.72 -19.91
N ASN A 373 18.88 3.00 -21.03
CA ASN A 373 18.26 3.41 -22.29
C ASN A 373 16.77 3.08 -22.37
N THR A 374 16.31 2.10 -21.57
CA THR A 374 14.92 1.63 -21.53
C THR A 374 14.58 1.10 -20.14
N VAL A 375 13.29 0.94 -19.82
CA VAL A 375 12.85 0.25 -18.58
C VAL A 375 13.40 -1.18 -18.51
N GLY A 376 13.46 -1.90 -19.64
CA GLY A 376 14.02 -3.25 -19.69
C GLY A 376 15.53 -3.30 -19.37
N ASP A 377 16.29 -2.33 -19.89
CA ASP A 377 17.71 -2.14 -19.57
C ASP A 377 17.91 -1.82 -18.10
N MET A 378 17.08 -0.92 -17.56
CA MET A 378 17.02 -0.60 -16.15
C MET A 378 16.79 -1.85 -15.32
N VAL A 379 15.66 -2.55 -15.48
CA VAL A 379 15.30 -3.75 -14.68
C VAL A 379 16.38 -4.83 -14.71
N THR A 380 17.03 -5.04 -15.86
CA THR A 380 18.08 -6.06 -16.01
C THR A 380 19.35 -5.72 -15.22
N ASN A 381 19.72 -4.44 -15.20
CA ASN A 381 20.97 -3.97 -14.58
C ASN A 381 20.74 -3.38 -13.19
N VAL A 382 19.49 -3.22 -12.79
CA VAL A 382 19.06 -2.55 -11.58
C VAL A 382 19.66 -3.17 -10.34
N ASN A 383 19.75 -4.50 -10.29
CA ASN A 383 20.31 -5.21 -9.14
C ASN A 383 21.81 -4.92 -8.90
N THR A 384 22.48 -4.23 -9.84
CA THR A 384 23.89 -3.78 -9.67
C THR A 384 24.01 -2.39 -9.04
N ALA A 385 22.92 -1.61 -9.02
CA ALA A 385 22.85 -0.25 -8.50
C ALA A 385 21.74 -0.07 -7.45
N PHE A 386 20.88 -1.07 -7.25
CA PHE A 386 19.68 -1.02 -6.41
C PHE A 386 19.46 -2.39 -5.77
N THR A 387 18.98 -2.41 -4.52
CA THR A 387 18.68 -3.66 -3.79
C THR A 387 17.16 -3.77 -3.63
N ASN A 388 16.57 -4.96 -3.67
CA ASN A 388 15.15 -5.16 -3.31
C ASN A 388 15.08 -6.01 -2.04
N THR A 389 14.61 -5.42 -0.94
CA THR A 389 14.37 -6.17 0.30
C THR A 389 12.98 -6.77 0.31
N HIS A 390 12.88 -8.05 0.61
CA HIS A 390 11.61 -8.78 0.65
C HIS A 390 11.13 -8.95 2.10
N TRP A 391 10.71 -7.86 2.73
CA TRP A 391 10.14 -7.91 4.08
C TRP A 391 8.67 -7.52 4.05
N TRP A 392 7.93 -8.17 4.93
CA TRP A 392 6.49 -8.06 5.03
C TRP A 392 6.20 -7.39 6.35
N TYR A 393 5.44 -6.31 6.31
CA TYR A 393 4.98 -5.68 7.52
C TYR A 393 3.47 -5.83 7.63
N ALA A 394 2.98 -5.93 8.86
CA ALA A 394 1.56 -6.00 9.12
C ALA A 394 1.19 -5.08 10.27
N VAL A 395 -0.01 -4.51 10.14
CA VAL A 395 -0.65 -3.74 11.20
C VAL A 395 -1.78 -4.58 11.76
N THR A 396 -1.63 -5.03 13.00
CA THR A 396 -2.56 -5.91 13.72
C THR A 396 -3.47 -5.09 14.64
N PHE A 397 -4.75 -5.49 14.68
CA PHE A 397 -5.82 -4.94 15.49
C PHE A 397 -6.24 -5.98 16.53
N PRO A 398 -5.70 -5.92 17.76
CA PRO A 398 -5.84 -7.01 18.74
C PRO A 398 -7.24 -7.25 19.26
N THR A 399 -8.09 -6.24 19.16
CA THR A 399 -9.51 -6.33 19.49
C THR A 399 -10.24 -5.98 18.22
N TRP A 400 -10.79 -6.99 17.53
CA TRP A 400 -11.53 -6.80 16.28
C TRP A 400 -13.00 -7.19 16.45
N ASN A 401 -13.28 -8.39 16.97
CA ASN A 401 -14.64 -8.90 17.22
C ASN A 401 -15.58 -8.81 16.01
N GLY A 402 -15.02 -8.78 14.79
CA GLY A 402 -15.81 -8.58 13.57
C GLY A 402 -16.36 -7.16 13.38
N LEU A 403 -15.99 -6.20 14.23
CA LEU A 403 -16.42 -4.80 14.16
C LEU A 403 -15.58 -4.01 13.16
N ARG A 404 -16.07 -2.83 12.79
CA ARG A 404 -15.34 -1.94 11.89
C ARG A 404 -14.10 -1.37 12.58
N VAL A 405 -12.94 -1.54 11.98
CA VAL A 405 -11.67 -0.93 12.41
C VAL A 405 -11.43 0.36 11.65
N GLN A 406 -11.01 1.42 12.34
CA GLN A 406 -10.45 2.63 11.72
C GLN A 406 -9.09 2.96 12.32
N GLN A 407 -8.03 3.01 11.51
CA GLN A 407 -6.66 3.22 11.99
C GLN A 407 -5.76 3.87 10.95
N ASP A 408 -4.62 4.35 11.42
CA ASP A 408 -3.60 5.07 10.70
C ASP A 408 -2.19 4.52 11.08
N PRO A 409 -1.40 3.91 10.17
CA PRO A 409 0.06 3.88 10.29
C PRO A 409 0.78 4.95 9.46
N VAL A 410 2.02 5.28 9.82
CA VAL A 410 2.77 6.38 9.17
C VAL A 410 4.13 5.98 8.64
N TYR A 411 4.35 6.39 7.41
CA TYR A 411 5.62 6.50 6.76
C TYR A 411 6.15 7.93 6.85
N VAL A 412 7.41 8.10 7.23
CA VAL A 412 8.06 9.42 7.25
C VAL A 412 9.23 9.42 6.27
N ALA A 413 9.09 10.12 5.15
CA ALA A 413 10.18 10.34 4.19
C ALA A 413 10.95 11.62 4.53
N TYR A 414 12.28 11.56 4.45
CA TYR A 414 13.16 12.70 4.68
C TYR A 414 13.61 13.28 3.35
N THR A 415 13.05 14.43 2.96
CA THR A 415 13.29 15.05 1.66
C THR A 415 14.19 16.27 1.78
N ASN A 416 14.77 16.70 0.66
CA ASN A 416 15.53 17.95 0.58
C ASN A 416 14.66 19.22 0.47
N MET A 417 13.34 19.10 0.59
CA MET A 417 12.39 20.20 0.41
C MET A 417 12.26 21.12 1.61
N ALA A 418 13.12 20.97 2.62
CA ALA A 418 13.14 21.84 3.78
C ALA A 418 13.15 23.30 3.32
N LEU A 419 12.13 24.07 3.71
CA LEU A 419 12.10 25.49 3.43
C LEU A 419 13.27 26.10 4.19
N GLU A 420 14.30 26.57 3.48
CA GLU A 420 15.36 27.37 4.07
C GLU A 420 14.70 28.59 4.73
N GLY A 421 14.50 28.50 6.05
CA GLY A 421 13.81 29.51 6.83
C GLY A 421 14.37 30.89 6.49
N GLY A 422 13.47 31.79 6.05
CA GLY A 422 13.72 33.12 5.49
C GLY A 422 14.77 34.00 6.19
N GLY A 423 16.04 33.63 6.09
CA GLY A 423 17.19 34.37 6.62
C GLY A 423 17.83 35.31 5.60
N SER A 424 17.62 35.09 4.30
CA SER A 424 18.26 35.91 3.27
C SER A 424 17.58 37.28 3.09
N ASN A 425 16.25 37.37 3.27
CA ASN A 425 15.51 38.63 3.12
C ASN A 425 15.70 39.61 4.29
N LEU A 426 16.00 39.12 5.50
CA LEU A 426 16.30 39.97 6.66
C LEU A 426 17.70 40.62 6.57
N LEU A 427 18.68 39.94 5.98
CA LEU A 427 20.00 40.50 5.70
C LEU A 427 19.94 41.57 4.60
N ILE A 428 19.11 41.37 3.57
CA ILE A 428 18.91 42.37 2.51
C ILE A 428 18.16 43.61 3.05
N LEU A 429 17.12 43.42 3.87
CA LEU A 429 16.41 44.52 4.55
C LEU A 429 17.31 45.26 5.55
N GLY A 430 18.14 44.52 6.31
CA GLY A 430 19.12 45.10 7.23
C GLY A 430 20.21 45.89 6.52
N ALA A 431 20.74 45.38 5.40
CA ALA A 431 21.72 46.09 4.57
C ALA A 431 21.14 47.34 3.90
N LEU A 432 19.87 47.29 3.46
CA LEU A 432 19.16 48.46 2.94
C LEU A 432 18.95 49.53 4.01
N LEU A 433 18.57 49.15 5.24
CA LEU A 433 18.39 50.09 6.36
C LEU A 433 19.70 50.75 6.78
N VAL A 434 20.80 49.98 6.85
CA VAL A 434 22.14 50.52 7.16
C VAL A 434 22.64 51.42 6.03
N GLY A 435 22.41 51.04 4.77
CA GLY A 435 22.70 51.87 3.61
C GLY A 435 21.94 53.21 3.61
N LEU A 436 20.65 53.18 3.96
CA LEU A 436 19.81 54.38 4.03
C LEU A 436 20.24 55.31 5.18
N LEU A 437 20.60 54.76 6.35
CA LEU A 437 21.15 55.52 7.47
C LEU A 437 22.51 56.16 7.13
N ALA A 438 23.39 55.44 6.43
CA ALA A 438 24.68 55.98 5.99
C ALA A 438 24.51 57.16 5.02
N VAL A 439 23.56 57.06 4.07
CA VAL A 439 23.24 58.16 3.14
C VAL A 439 22.65 59.37 3.90
N ILE A 440 21.74 59.16 4.84
CA ILE A 440 21.17 60.24 5.67
C ILE A 440 22.27 60.96 6.47
N ILE A 441 23.22 60.22 7.06
CA ILE A 441 24.33 60.79 7.84
C ILE A 441 25.27 61.60 6.94
N ILE A 442 25.56 61.13 5.73
CA ILE A 442 26.41 61.84 4.76
C ILE A 442 25.72 63.12 4.26
N VAL A 443 24.41 63.07 3.99
CA VAL A 443 23.63 64.24 3.56
C VAL A 443 23.48 65.27 4.67
N LYS A 444 23.37 64.86 5.94
CA LYS A 444 23.34 65.80 7.09
C LYS A 444 24.69 66.44 7.42
N ARG A 445 25.81 65.88 6.93
CA ARG A 445 27.18 66.39 7.17
C ARG A 445 27.71 67.29 6.07
N ARG A 446 27.02 67.40 4.94
CA ARG A 446 27.21 68.46 3.93
C ARG A 446 26.24 69.59 4.21
#